data_AF-A0AAN9CA91-F1
#
_entry.id   AF-A0AAN9CA91-F1
#
_cell.length_a   1.000
_cell.length_b   1.000
_cell.length_c   1.000
_cell.angle_alpha   90.00
_cell.angle_beta   90.00
_cell.angle_gamma   90.00
#
_symmetry.space_group_name_H-M   'P 1'
#
loop_
_entity.id
_entity.type
_entity.pdbx_description
1 polymer ?
#
loop_
_entity_poly.entity_id
_entity_poly.type
_entity_poly.pdbx_seq_one_letter_code
_entity_poly.pdbx_strand_id
1 'polypeptide(L)'
;MAFQSFKLFALKLDGPDDTVYSSGEMISGVVVLELNREIKVRAMRVLGRGVATAHWLENRSVGVNTVYNDYTSKTTYFRKRLHLIRVFPRQNPLKLVFSVIQRDEAVDR
;
A
#
# COMPACT_ATOMS: atom_id res chain seq x y z
N MET A 1 -4.65 18.09 -16.44
CA MET A 1 -3.85 16.86 -16.71
C MET A 1 -2.76 16.71 -15.63
N ALA A 2 -3.05 16.05 -14.51
CA ALA A 2 -2.18 16.01 -13.32
C ALA A 2 -1.14 14.86 -13.34
N PHE A 3 -1.15 14.00 -14.36
CA PHE A 3 -0.30 12.80 -14.43
C PHE A 3 1.07 13.00 -15.10
N GLN A 4 1.36 14.19 -15.65
CA GLN A 4 2.64 14.50 -16.30
C GLN A 4 3.78 14.85 -15.30
N SER A 5 3.45 15.06 -14.03
CA SER A 5 4.43 15.50 -13.01
C SER A 5 5.13 14.37 -12.26
N PHE A 6 4.64 13.14 -12.33
CA PHE A 6 5.20 12.00 -11.60
C PHE A 6 6.09 11.18 -12.52
N LYS A 7 7.31 10.93 -12.10
CA LYS A 7 8.24 10.01 -12.76
C LYS A 7 8.10 8.60 -12.19
N LEU A 8 8.04 8.48 -10.87
CA LEU A 8 7.93 7.20 -10.16
C LEU A 8 7.11 7.37 -8.89
N PHE A 9 6.28 6.37 -8.60
CA PHE A 9 5.66 6.22 -7.29
C PHE A 9 5.66 4.74 -6.90
N ALA A 10 6.49 4.37 -5.92
CA ALA A 10 6.73 2.98 -5.55
C ALA A 10 6.83 2.82 -4.02
N LEU A 11 6.40 1.65 -3.52
CA LEU A 11 6.67 1.19 -2.16
C LEU A 11 7.77 0.13 -2.23
N LYS A 12 8.84 0.29 -1.44
CA LYS A 12 9.90 -0.69 -1.28
C LYS A 12 9.89 -1.17 0.16
N LEU A 13 9.78 -2.48 0.36
CA LEU A 13 9.88 -3.07 1.69
C LEU A 13 11.34 -3.37 2.02
N ASP A 14 11.65 -3.42 3.31
CA ASP A 14 12.97 -3.81 3.78
C ASP A 14 13.05 -5.34 3.72
N GLY A 15 13.79 -5.86 2.74
CA GLY A 15 13.99 -7.30 2.54
C GLY A 15 13.92 -7.71 1.07
N PRO A 16 14.26 -8.97 0.74
CA PRO A 16 14.01 -9.56 -0.57
C PRO A 16 12.52 -9.51 -0.97
N ASP A 17 12.23 -9.48 -2.27
CA ASP A 17 10.86 -9.40 -2.79
C ASP A 17 9.99 -10.62 -2.43
N ASP A 18 10.61 -11.76 -2.09
CA ASP A 18 9.99 -13.01 -1.68
C ASP A 18 9.91 -13.19 -0.15
N THR A 19 10.17 -12.13 0.62
CA THR A 19 10.06 -12.18 2.08
C THR A 19 8.63 -12.50 2.52
N VAL A 20 8.49 -13.54 3.35
CA VAL A 20 7.22 -13.95 3.95
C VAL A 20 7.15 -13.44 5.38
N TYR A 21 6.03 -12.83 5.74
CA TYR A 21 5.79 -12.28 7.07
C TYR A 21 4.73 -13.07 7.83
N SER A 22 4.94 -13.21 9.13
CA SER A 22 4.07 -13.88 10.09
C SER A 22 3.48 -12.91 11.12
N SER A 23 2.52 -13.39 11.90
CA SER A 23 1.89 -12.58 12.94
C SER A 23 2.91 -12.09 13.96
N GLY A 24 2.88 -10.78 14.26
CA GLY A 24 3.79 -10.15 15.21
C GLY A 24 5.08 -9.61 14.58
N GLU A 25 5.38 -9.96 13.33
CA GLU A 25 6.56 -9.43 12.65
C GLU A 25 6.35 -7.99 12.20
N MET A 26 7.44 -7.21 12.28
CA MET A 26 7.44 -5.82 11.84
C MET A 26 7.76 -5.75 10.35
N ILE A 27 6.88 -5.11 9.59
CA ILE A 27 7.09 -4.79 8.19
C ILE A 27 7.56 -3.33 8.11
N SER A 28 8.75 -3.11 7.56
CA SER A 28 9.33 -1.78 7.34
C SER A 28 9.67 -1.56 5.86
N GLY A 29 9.94 -0.31 5.49
CA GLY A 29 10.17 0.08 4.09
C GLY A 29 10.10 1.58 3.85
N VAL A 30 10.24 1.95 2.57
CA VAL A 30 10.23 3.34 2.10
C VAL A 30 9.26 3.53 0.94
N VAL A 31 8.64 4.72 0.88
CA VAL A 31 7.87 5.16 -0.29
C VAL A 31 8.74 6.09 -1.11
N VAL A 32 8.99 5.71 -2.36
CA VAL A 32 9.78 6.48 -3.33
C VAL A 32 8.82 7.26 -4.22
N LEU A 33 8.99 8.58 -4.25
CA LEU A 33 8.24 9.50 -5.10
C LEU A 33 9.24 10.33 -5.90
N GLU A 34 9.32 10.08 -7.20
CA GLU A 34 10.11 10.88 -8.14
C GLU A 34 9.20 11.76 -8.97
N LEU A 35 9.61 13.01 -9.17
CA LEU A 35 8.82 14.05 -9.82
C LEU A 35 9.58 14.62 -11.01
N ASN A 36 8.89 14.86 -12.12
CA ASN A 36 9.44 15.53 -13.30
C ASN A 36 9.48 17.06 -13.13
N ARG A 37 8.76 17.59 -12.14
CA ARG A 37 8.64 19.02 -11.84
C ARG A 37 8.11 19.22 -10.43
N GLU A 38 8.25 20.42 -9.89
CA GLU A 38 7.69 20.79 -8.60
C GLU A 38 6.16 20.63 -8.58
N ILE A 39 5.64 20.04 -7.50
CA ILE A 39 4.20 19.92 -7.25
C ILE A 39 3.86 20.21 -5.79
N LYS A 40 2.64 20.69 -5.56
CA LYS A 40 2.08 20.85 -4.23
C LYS A 40 1.43 19.54 -3.76
N VAL A 41 2.06 18.85 -2.81
CA VAL A 41 1.51 17.63 -2.20
C VAL A 41 0.75 17.98 -0.94
N ARG A 42 -0.58 17.78 -0.94
CA ARG A 42 -1.43 18.03 0.24
C ARG A 42 -1.26 16.96 1.33
N ALA A 43 -1.21 15.70 0.92
CA ALA A 43 -1.04 14.58 1.81
C ALA A 43 -0.51 13.36 1.06
N MET A 44 0.29 12.56 1.75
CA MET A 44 0.72 11.24 1.29
C MET A 44 0.44 10.23 2.41
N ARG A 45 -0.17 9.11 2.06
CA ARG A 45 -0.65 8.11 3.02
C ARG A 45 -0.33 6.71 2.52
N VAL A 46 0.00 5.83 3.45
CA VAL A 46 0.14 4.39 3.21
C VAL A 46 -0.97 3.67 3.95
N LEU A 47 -1.59 2.70 3.28
CA LEU A 47 -2.59 1.83 3.88
C LEU A 47 -2.14 0.38 3.71
N GLY A 48 -1.78 -0.26 4.83
CA GLY A 48 -1.62 -1.70 4.89
C GLY A 48 -2.96 -2.36 5.16
N ARG A 49 -3.28 -3.42 4.40
CA ARG A 49 -4.51 -4.20 4.59
C ARG A 49 -4.25 -5.68 4.31
N GLY A 50 -4.55 -6.53 5.29
CA GLY A 50 -4.58 -7.98 5.13
C GLY A 50 -6.02 -8.46 5.00
N VAL A 51 -6.34 -9.19 3.93
CA VAL A 51 -7.69 -9.67 3.62
C VAL A 51 -7.61 -11.12 3.19
N ALA A 52 -8.48 -11.97 3.73
CA ALA A 52 -8.76 -13.28 3.16
C ALA A 52 -10.11 -13.25 2.44
N THR A 53 -10.15 -13.91 1.29
CA THR A 53 -11.36 -14.18 0.53
C THR A 53 -11.45 -15.69 0.37
N ALA A 54 -12.58 -16.27 0.75
CA ALA A 54 -12.89 -17.68 0.56
C ALA A 54 -14.02 -17.80 -0.47
N HIS A 55 -13.90 -18.76 -1.37
CA HIS A 55 -14.91 -19.11 -2.37
C HIS A 55 -15.24 -20.59 -2.20
N TRP A 56 -16.52 -20.95 -2.16
CA TRP A 56 -16.93 -22.35 -2.08
C TRP A 56 -18.22 -22.60 -2.84
N LEU A 57 -18.34 -23.81 -3.36
CA LEU A 57 -19.52 -24.30 -4.05
C LEU A 57 -20.22 -25.29 -3.14
N GLU A 58 -21.53 -25.15 -2.97
CA GLU A 58 -22.36 -26.17 -2.33
C GLU A 58 -23.33 -26.72 -3.36
N ASN A 59 -23.46 -28.05 -3.41
CA ASN A 59 -24.49 -28.69 -4.21
C ASN A 59 -25.64 -29.13 -3.32
N ARG A 60 -26.86 -29.04 -3.86
CA ARG A 60 -28.05 -29.61 -3.25
C ARG A 60 -28.81 -30.44 -4.26
N SER A 61 -29.11 -31.69 -3.91
CA SER A 61 -29.97 -32.55 -4.70
C SER A 61 -31.44 -32.22 -4.39
N VAL A 62 -32.22 -31.94 -5.42
CA VAL A 62 -33.66 -31.70 -5.33
C VAL A 62 -34.34 -32.65 -6.32
N GLY A 63 -34.77 -33.80 -5.81
CA GLY A 63 -35.25 -34.91 -6.65
C GLY A 63 -34.13 -35.44 -7.55
N VAL A 64 -34.35 -35.43 -8.87
CA VAL A 64 -33.36 -35.87 -9.88
C VAL A 64 -32.37 -34.76 -10.26
N ASN A 65 -32.60 -33.52 -9.84
CA ASN A 65 -31.76 -32.38 -10.20
C ASN A 65 -30.69 -32.11 -9.13
N THR A 66 -29.51 -31.67 -9.58
CA THR A 66 -28.46 -31.11 -8.71
C THR A 66 -28.36 -29.61 -8.97
N VAL A 67 -28.56 -28.80 -7.93
CA VAL A 67 -28.42 -27.35 -7.99
C VAL A 67 -27.09 -26.98 -7.33
N TYR A 68 -26.30 -26.14 -7.98
CA TYR A 68 -25.05 -25.60 -7.44
C TYR A 68 -25.26 -24.17 -6.95
N ASN A 69 -24.81 -23.89 -5.73
CA ASN A 69 -24.76 -22.57 -5.15
C ASN A 69 -23.30 -22.13 -5.02
N ASP A 70 -23.01 -20.92 -5.48
CA ASP A 70 -21.70 -20.29 -5.35
C ASP A 70 -21.72 -19.28 -4.20
N TYR A 71 -20.79 -19.46 -3.27
CA TYR A 71 -20.64 -18.62 -2.11
C TYR A 71 -19.25 -18.00 -2.06
N THR A 72 -19.22 -16.78 -1.55
CA THR A 72 -17.97 -16.05 -1.30
C THR A 72 -18.05 -15.38 0.06
N SER A 73 -16.97 -15.48 0.84
CA SER A 73 -16.81 -14.81 2.13
C SER A 73 -15.51 -14.02 2.15
N LYS A 74 -15.51 -12.88 2.84
CA LYS A 74 -14.37 -11.97 2.92
C LYS A 74 -14.16 -11.49 4.35
N THR A 75 -12.96 -11.69 4.88
CA THR A 75 -12.56 -11.19 6.19
C THR A 75 -11.36 -10.27 6.09
N THR A 76 -11.31 -9.23 6.93
CA THR A 76 -10.18 -8.29 7.00
C THR A 76 -9.47 -8.50 8.34
N TYR A 77 -8.22 -9.00 8.30
CA TYR A 77 -7.42 -9.26 9.50
C TYR A 77 -6.86 -7.98 10.11
N PHE A 78 -6.36 -7.08 9.27
CA PHE A 78 -5.85 -5.80 9.73
C PHE A 78 -6.08 -4.69 8.71
N ARG A 79 -6.14 -3.47 9.22
CA ARG A 79 -6.22 -2.24 8.43
C ARG A 79 -5.47 -1.13 9.15
N LYS A 80 -4.29 -0.76 8.67
CA LYS A 80 -3.45 0.27 9.30
C LYS A 80 -3.16 1.40 8.32
N ARG A 81 -3.45 2.64 8.74
CA ARG A 81 -3.21 3.85 7.94
C ARG A 81 -2.09 4.66 8.55
N LEU A 82 -1.06 4.94 7.76
CA LEU A 82 0.03 5.83 8.10
C LEU A 82 -0.03 7.07 7.19
N HIS A 83 0.30 8.23 7.74
CA HIS A 83 0.48 9.44 6.93
C HIS A 83 1.95 9.78 6.88
N LEU A 84 2.48 9.90 5.68
CA LEU A 84 3.87 10.26 5.41
C LEU A 84 4.01 11.77 5.23
N ILE A 85 3.06 12.40 4.53
CA ILE A 85 2.97 13.85 4.38
C ILE A 85 1.59 14.30 4.87
N ARG A 86 1.57 15.34 5.71
CA ARG A 86 0.35 16.05 6.13
C ARG A 86 0.61 17.54 6.06
N VAL A 87 -0.12 18.26 5.21
CA VAL A 87 -0.22 19.71 5.34
C VAL A 87 -1.11 20.00 6.55
N PHE A 88 -0.51 20.45 7.65
CA PHE A 88 -1.24 20.94 8.83
C PHE A 88 -1.79 22.34 8.52
N PRO A 89 -3.11 22.56 8.61
CA PRO A 89 -3.66 23.90 8.56
C PRO A 89 -3.33 24.61 9.89
N ARG A 90 -2.21 25.32 9.92
CA ARG A 90 -1.75 26.27 10.96
C ARG A 90 -1.52 25.70 12.39
N GLN A 91 -0.30 25.96 12.89
CA GLN A 91 0.18 25.95 14.28
C GLN A 91 0.35 24.60 15.00
N ASN A 92 1.50 23.94 14.75
CA ASN A 92 2.52 23.50 15.73
C ASN A 92 3.35 22.35 15.12
N PRO A 93 4.64 22.56 14.76
CA PRO A 93 5.47 21.50 14.21
C PRO A 93 6.05 20.64 15.33
N LEU A 94 5.43 19.50 15.63
CA LEU A 94 6.20 18.38 16.18
C LEU A 94 7.13 17.87 15.06
N LYS A 95 8.43 18.07 15.25
CA LYS A 95 9.50 17.62 14.34
C LYS A 95 9.32 16.13 14.05
N LEU A 96 8.98 15.79 12.81
CA LEU A 96 9.20 14.46 12.25
C LEU A 96 10.25 14.62 11.16
N VAL A 97 11.46 14.18 11.47
CA VAL A 97 12.57 14.13 10.52
C VAL A 97 12.33 12.93 9.62
N PHE A 98 12.08 13.18 8.33
CA PHE A 98 12.24 12.18 7.29
C PHE A 98 13.44 12.61 6.45
N SER A 99 14.47 11.77 6.41
CA SER A 99 15.58 11.92 5.47
C SER A 99 15.09 11.51 4.08
N VAL A 100 14.81 12.51 3.24
CA VAL A 100 14.71 12.30 1.79
C VAL A 100 16.13 12.17 1.28
N ILE A 101 16.55 10.95 0.95
CA ILE A 101 17.84 10.72 0.29
C ILE A 101 17.60 10.93 -1.21
N GLN A 102 18.01 12.10 -1.70
CA GLN A 102 18.13 12.36 -3.13
C GLN A 102 19.43 11.70 -3.59
N ARG A 103 19.34 10.61 -4.38
CA ARG A 103 20.51 10.08 -5.08
C ARG A 103 20.76 10.97 -6.28
N ASP A 104 21.82 11.77 -6.21
CA ASP A 104 22.39 12.40 -7.41
C ASP A 104 23.02 11.30 -8.26
N GLU A 105 22.51 11.13 -9.48
CA GLU A 105 23.21 10.39 -10.52
C GLU A 105 24.44 11.20 -10.92
N ALA A 106 25.59 10.85 -10.34
CA ALA A 106 26.88 11.22 -10.89
C ALA A 106 27.05 10.45 -12.21
N VAL A 107 26.92 11.18 -13.31
CA VAL A 107 27.45 10.80 -14.62
C VAL A 107 28.96 10.65 -14.46
N ASP A 108 29.48 9.44 -14.62
CA ASP A 108 30.90 9.23 -14.88
C ASP A 108 31.09 8.57 -16.25
N ARG A 109 32.18 9.01 -16.87
CA ARG A 109 32.51 8.97 -18.30
C ARG A 109 32.83 7.58 -18.84
#